data_AF-A0AAV3X4N0-F1
#
_entry.id   AF-A0AAV3X4N0-F1
#
_cell.length_a   1.000
_cell.length_b   1.000
_cell.length_c   1.000
_cell.angle_alpha   90.00
_cell.angle_beta   90.00
_cell.angle_gamma   90.00
#
_symmetry.space_group_name_H-M   'P 1'
#
loop_
_entity.id
_entity.type
_entity.pdbx_description
1 polymer ?
#
loop_
_entity_poly.entity_id
_entity_poly.type
_entity_poly.pdbx_seq_one_letter_code
_entity_poly.pdbx_strand_id
1 'polypeptide(L)'
;MNDQEAKKWGMLCHLSSLIWIPLAFFGFAPPFLNLLGPVIIWWLKKDESAFVEAEGKESINFQLSMSLYSIVGFLIFFILGLISLLVVGRLGGVDPESNQRPQLVPGGLELWQNGALILLGIFQMAVAIVAAVKANKGELYRYPLTIRFVQ
;
A
#
# COMPACT_ATOMS: atom_id res chain seq x y z
N MET A 1 27.91 13.01 4.28
CA MET A 1 26.65 13.79 4.30
C MET A 1 26.54 14.53 5.61
N ASN A 2 26.08 15.80 5.62
CA ASN A 2 25.85 16.52 6.88
C ASN A 2 24.48 16.15 7.50
N ASP A 3 24.25 16.53 8.76
CA ASP A 3 23.04 16.15 9.50
C ASP A 3 21.74 16.66 8.86
N GLN A 4 21.76 17.88 8.33
CA GLN A 4 20.58 18.47 7.71
C GLN A 4 20.21 17.75 6.41
N GLU A 5 21.21 17.36 5.62
CA GLU A 5 21.01 16.55 4.42
C GLU A 5 20.53 15.14 4.78
N ALA A 6 21.11 14.48 5.78
CA ALA A 6 20.69 13.16 6.21
C ALA A 6 19.20 13.15 6.65
N LYS A 7 18.77 14.16 7.41
CA LYS A 7 17.36 14.34 7.81
C LYS A 7 16.44 14.52 6.61
N LYS A 8 16.84 15.34 5.62
CA LYS A 8 16.08 15.54 4.38
C LYS A 8 15.92 14.23 3.61
N TRP A 9 16.99 13.47 3.42
CA TRP A 9 16.93 12.19 2.71
C TRP A 9 16.12 11.13 3.47
N GLY A 10 16.25 11.05 4.80
CA GLY A 10 15.42 10.19 5.63
C GLY A 10 13.93 10.52 5.53
N MET A 11 13.58 11.82 5.53
CA MET A 11 12.21 12.26 5.28
C MET A 11 11.71 11.85 3.88
N LEU A 12 12.56 12.00 2.86
CA LEU A 12 12.22 11.63 1.48
C LEU A 12 12.03 10.11 1.30
N CYS A 13 12.71 9.26 2.07
CA CYS A 13 12.45 7.82 2.10
C CYS A 13 10.98 7.52 2.40
N HIS A 14 10.32 8.31 3.25
CA HIS A 14 8.91 8.11 3.61
C HIS A 14 7.95 8.80 2.66
N LEU A 15 8.21 10.05 2.28
CA LEU A 15 7.31 10.81 1.41
C LEU A 15 7.27 10.26 -0.02
N SER A 16 8.40 9.80 -0.56
CA SER A 16 8.46 9.23 -1.91
C SER A 16 7.65 7.93 -2.04
N SER A 17 7.34 7.27 -0.92
CA SER A 17 6.48 6.08 -0.87
C SER A 17 5.02 6.36 -1.26
N LEU A 18 4.60 7.63 -1.25
CA LEU A 18 3.24 8.08 -1.53
C LEU A 18 3.01 8.45 -3.01
N ILE A 19 4.01 8.27 -3.88
CA ILE A 19 3.95 8.62 -5.31
C ILE A 19 2.79 7.93 -6.08
N TRP A 20 2.33 6.78 -5.58
CA TRP A 20 1.23 6.04 -6.20
C TRP A 20 -0.15 6.66 -5.94
N ILE A 21 -0.32 7.50 -4.90
CA ILE A 21 -1.62 8.07 -4.53
C ILE A 21 -2.21 8.94 -5.65
N PRO A 22 -1.47 9.92 -6.21
CA PRO A 22 -1.96 10.71 -7.36
C PRO A 22 -2.35 9.82 -8.56
N LEU A 23 -1.59 8.76 -8.82
CA LEU A 23 -1.83 7.87 -9.96
C LEU A 23 -3.10 7.03 -9.78
N ALA A 24 -3.41 6.65 -8.54
CA ALA A 24 -4.65 5.97 -8.21
C ALA A 24 -5.90 6.80 -8.61
N PHE A 25 -5.84 8.13 -8.52
CA PHE A 25 -6.94 9.01 -8.96
C PHE A 25 -7.16 9.00 -10.48
N PHE A 26 -6.13 8.64 -11.26
CA PHE A 26 -6.23 8.46 -12.71
C PHE A 26 -6.58 7.01 -13.11
N GLY A 27 -6.98 6.17 -12.15
CA GLY A 27 -7.33 4.77 -12.40
C GLY A 27 -6.13 3.86 -12.62
N PHE A 28 -4.91 4.32 -12.31
CA PHE A 28 -3.69 3.56 -12.51
C PHE A 28 -2.93 3.38 -11.19
N ALA A 29 -2.99 2.19 -10.62
CA ALA A 29 -2.26 1.83 -9.41
C ALA A 29 -1.44 0.55 -9.63
N PRO A 30 -0.24 0.65 -10.22
CA PRO A 30 0.60 -0.51 -10.42
C PRO A 30 0.99 -1.11 -9.07
N PRO A 31 0.99 -2.45 -8.95
CA PRO A 31 1.52 -3.09 -7.76
C PRO A 31 2.98 -2.67 -7.56
N PHE A 32 3.38 -2.49 -6.30
CA PHE A 32 4.74 -2.13 -5.87
C PHE A 32 5.24 -0.74 -6.25
N LEU A 33 4.43 0.12 -6.89
CA LEU A 33 4.87 1.49 -7.20
C LEU A 33 5.18 2.32 -5.94
N ASN A 34 4.54 1.96 -4.83
CA ASN A 34 4.75 2.50 -3.50
C ASN A 34 6.17 2.21 -2.92
N LEU A 35 6.95 1.32 -3.54
CA LEU A 35 8.33 0.98 -3.15
C LEU A 35 9.39 1.75 -3.94
N LEU A 36 9.05 2.26 -5.13
CA LEU A 36 10.03 2.78 -6.08
C LEU A 36 10.87 3.91 -5.48
N GLY A 37 10.20 4.92 -4.91
CA GLY A 37 10.86 6.06 -4.27
C GLY A 37 11.81 5.67 -3.12
N PRO A 38 11.32 4.94 -2.09
CA PRO A 38 12.14 4.49 -0.98
C PRO A 38 13.35 3.64 -1.40
N VAL A 39 13.15 2.71 -2.34
CA VAL A 39 14.23 1.84 -2.85
C VAL A 39 15.30 2.64 -3.59
N ILE A 40 14.90 3.58 -4.45
CA ILE A 40 15.84 4.44 -5.17
C ILE A 40 16.64 5.27 -4.18
N ILE A 41 15.99 5.93 -3.22
CA ILE A 41 16.68 6.77 -2.24
C ILE A 41 17.63 5.93 -1.39
N TRP A 42 17.16 4.80 -0.86
CA TRP A 42 17.98 3.91 -0.06
C TRP A 42 19.21 3.45 -0.86
N TRP A 43 19.05 3.00 -2.10
CA TRP A 43 20.16 2.53 -2.91
C TRP A 43 21.20 3.64 -3.20
N LEU A 44 20.74 4.86 -3.47
CA LEU A 44 21.61 6.00 -3.76
C LEU A 44 22.33 6.55 -2.53
N LYS A 45 21.74 6.44 -1.34
CA LYS A 45 22.19 7.18 -0.15
C LYS A 45 22.56 6.34 1.07
N LYS A 46 22.32 5.02 1.05
CA LYS A 46 22.63 4.13 2.18
C LYS A 46 24.10 4.20 2.63
N ASP A 47 25.04 4.28 1.69
CA ASP A 47 26.47 4.23 2.00
C ASP A 47 27.01 5.61 2.46
N GLU A 48 26.19 6.67 2.37
CA GLU A 48 26.56 8.04 2.78
C GLU A 48 26.12 8.39 4.22
N SER A 49 25.16 7.65 4.80
CA SER A 49 24.68 7.87 6.17
C SER A 49 23.90 6.67 6.72
N ALA A 50 24.34 6.19 7.90
CA ALA A 50 23.63 5.16 8.65
C ALA A 50 22.19 5.55 9.01
N PHE A 51 21.91 6.85 9.18
CA PHE A 51 20.54 7.34 9.41
C PHE A 51 19.66 7.12 8.18
N VAL A 52 20.14 7.49 6.99
CA VAL A 52 19.38 7.30 5.74
C VAL A 52 19.26 5.83 5.38
N GLU A 53 20.28 5.01 5.66
CA GLU A 53 20.19 3.56 5.54
C GLU A 53 19.05 3.00 6.41
N ALA A 54 18.99 3.38 7.69
CA ALA A 54 17.97 2.92 8.61
C ALA A 54 16.55 3.37 8.18
N GLU A 55 16.38 4.65 7.83
CA GLU A 55 15.08 5.18 7.37
C GLU A 55 14.64 4.55 6.05
N GLY A 56 15.58 4.33 5.12
CA GLY A 56 15.31 3.65 3.86
C GLY A 56 14.86 2.20 4.07
N LYS A 57 15.59 1.43 4.88
CA LYS A 57 15.20 0.04 5.22
C LYS A 57 13.85 -0.01 5.93
N GLU A 58 13.58 0.92 6.84
CA GLU A 58 12.32 1.02 7.56
C GLU A 58 11.14 1.28 6.59
N SER A 59 11.29 2.28 5.71
CA SER A 59 10.29 2.60 4.69
C SER A 59 10.07 1.41 3.74
N ILE A 60 11.14 0.80 3.21
CA ILE A 60 11.05 -0.37 2.31
C ILE A 60 10.31 -1.53 2.99
N ASN A 61 10.65 -1.86 4.23
CA ASN A 61 10.01 -2.94 4.97
C ASN A 61 8.51 -2.68 5.19
N PHE A 62 8.15 -1.46 5.57
CA PHE A 62 6.75 -1.09 5.73
C PHE A 62 5.99 -1.18 4.42
N GLN A 63 6.55 -0.66 3.34
CA GLN A 63 5.93 -0.68 2.02
C GLN A 63 5.78 -2.11 1.48
N LEU A 64 6.75 -2.99 1.70
CA LEU A 64 6.64 -4.43 1.40
C LEU A 64 5.51 -5.08 2.22
N SER A 65 5.40 -4.73 3.50
CA SER A 65 4.34 -5.24 4.38
C SER A 65 2.95 -4.82 3.89
N MET A 66 2.78 -3.52 3.57
CA MET A 66 1.51 -3.01 3.04
C MET A 66 1.15 -3.64 1.70
N SER A 67 2.13 -3.81 0.80
CA SER A 67 1.93 -4.50 -0.48
C SER A 67 1.51 -5.96 -0.27
N LEU A 68 2.14 -6.68 0.66
CA LEU A 68 1.77 -8.05 1.01
C LEU A 68 0.34 -8.12 1.55
N TYR A 69 -0.03 -7.25 2.50
CA TYR A 69 -1.40 -7.23 3.04
C TYR A 69 -2.44 -6.91 1.96
N SER A 70 -2.11 -6.02 1.04
CA SER A 70 -2.97 -5.67 -0.11
C SER A 70 -3.17 -6.87 -1.04
N ILE A 71 -2.11 -7.62 -1.34
CA ILE A 71 -2.18 -8.83 -2.18
C ILE A 71 -3.00 -9.93 -1.49
N VAL A 72 -2.75 -10.20 -0.21
CA VAL A 72 -3.51 -11.20 0.55
C VAL A 72 -4.98 -10.82 0.62
N GLY A 73 -5.29 -9.56 0.95
CA GLY A 73 -6.65 -9.06 0.95
C GLY A 73 -7.33 -9.20 -0.41
N PHE A 74 -6.66 -8.80 -1.49
CA PHE A 74 -7.16 -8.95 -2.86
C PHE A 74 -7.49 -10.42 -3.18
N LEU A 75 -6.60 -11.36 -2.87
CA LEU A 75 -6.83 -12.78 -3.12
C LEU A 75 -8.03 -13.33 -2.34
N ILE A 76 -8.20 -12.90 -1.09
CA ILE A 76 -9.37 -13.28 -0.27
C ILE A 76 -10.66 -12.77 -0.92
N PHE A 77 -10.74 -11.47 -1.24
CA PHE A 77 -11.92 -10.88 -1.88
C PHE A 77 -12.19 -11.48 -3.27
N PHE A 78 -11.13 -11.78 -4.03
CA PHE A 78 -11.24 -12.44 -5.33
C PHE A 78 -11.84 -13.84 -5.22
N ILE A 79 -11.36 -14.67 -4.27
CA ILE A 79 -11.91 -16.01 -4.02
C ILE A 79 -13.37 -15.91 -3.56
N LEU A 80 -13.70 -14.98 -2.66
CA LEU A 80 -15.08 -14.74 -2.23
C LEU A 80 -15.99 -14.33 -3.40
N GLY A 81 -15.48 -13.51 -4.32
CA GLY A 81 -16.18 -13.13 -5.55
C GLY A 81 -16.46 -14.33 -6.46
N LEU A 82 -15.46 -15.20 -6.66
CA LEU A 82 -15.64 -16.44 -7.43
C LEU A 82 -16.66 -17.38 -6.79
N ILE A 83 -16.62 -17.56 -5.47
CA ILE A 83 -17.60 -18.38 -4.74
C ILE A 83 -19.00 -17.79 -4.91
N SER A 84 -19.15 -16.47 -4.73
CA SER A 84 -20.43 -15.79 -4.92
C SER A 84 -20.99 -16.01 -6.33
N LEU A 85 -20.15 -15.90 -7.36
CA LEU A 85 -20.54 -16.14 -8.75
C LEU A 85 -21.05 -17.58 -8.96
N LEU A 86 -20.33 -18.57 -8.43
CA LEU A 86 -20.70 -19.97 -8.53
C LEU A 86 -22.01 -20.29 -7.79
N VAL A 87 -22.25 -19.65 -6.64
CA VAL A 87 -23.47 -19.83 -5.84
C VAL A 87 -24.66 -19.19 -6.55
N VAL A 88 -24.56 -17.92 -6.95
CA VAL A 88 -25.64 -17.21 -7.68
C VAL A 88 -25.99 -17.92 -8.98
N GLY A 89 -24.97 -18.38 -9.73
CA GLY A 89 -25.17 -19.11 -10.97
C GLY A 89 -25.85 -20.48 -10.79
N ARG A 90 -25.68 -21.15 -9.64
CA ARG A 90 -26.33 -22.44 -9.34
C ARG A 90 -27.69 -22.31 -8.67
N LEU A 91 -27.95 -21.22 -7.95
CA LEU A 91 -29.23 -20.98 -7.28
C LEU A 91 -30.31 -20.39 -8.22
N GLY A 92 -30.03 -20.27 -9.51
CA GLY A 92 -31.01 -19.79 -10.50
C GLY A 92 -31.30 -18.29 -10.39
N GLY A 93 -30.43 -17.50 -9.75
CA GLY A 93 -30.61 -16.05 -9.56
C GLY A 93 -30.47 -15.20 -10.84
N VAL A 94 -30.36 -15.84 -12.00
CA VAL A 94 -30.33 -15.19 -13.31
C VAL A 94 -31.52 -15.72 -14.08
N ASP A 95 -32.65 -15.04 -13.97
CA ASP A 95 -33.81 -15.29 -14.83
C ASP A 95 -33.42 -14.88 -16.26
N PRO A 96 -33.34 -15.83 -17.22
CA PRO A 96 -32.87 -15.55 -18.57
C PRO A 96 -33.76 -14.59 -19.36
N GLU A 97 -35.01 -14.37 -18.92
CA GLU A 97 -35.92 -13.38 -19.53
C GLU A 97 -35.88 -12.01 -18.84
N SER A 98 -35.22 -11.89 -17.69
CA SER A 98 -35.11 -10.61 -16.99
C SER A 98 -34.17 -9.66 -17.74
N ASN A 99 -34.65 -8.45 -18.04
CA ASN A 99 -33.83 -7.39 -18.64
C ASN A 99 -32.88 -6.72 -17.61
N GLN A 100 -32.87 -7.23 -16.37
CA GLN A 100 -31.97 -6.81 -15.31
C GLN A 100 -30.65 -7.55 -15.46
N ARG A 101 -29.55 -6.79 -15.62
CA ARG A 101 -28.22 -7.37 -15.65
C ARG A 101 -27.99 -8.13 -14.34
N PRO A 102 -27.68 -9.44 -14.37
CA PRO A 102 -27.38 -10.17 -13.15
C PRO A 102 -26.20 -9.49 -12.45
N GLN A 103 -26.39 -9.08 -11.19
CA GLN A 103 -25.30 -8.56 -10.36
C GLN A 103 -24.41 -9.76 -10.01
N LEU A 104 -23.39 -9.99 -10.84
CA LEU A 104 -22.44 -11.11 -10.74
C LEU A 104 -21.66 -11.09 -9.41
N VAL A 105 -21.52 -9.90 -8.82
CA VAL A 105 -20.99 -9.68 -7.47
C VAL A 105 -22.04 -8.90 -6.70
N PRO A 106 -22.51 -9.38 -5.52
CA PRO A 106 -23.38 -8.58 -4.66
C PRO A 106 -22.67 -7.26 -4.37
N GLY A 107 -23.30 -6.12 -4.66
CA GLY A 107 -22.67 -4.80 -4.52
C GLY A 107 -22.01 -4.55 -3.15
N GLY A 108 -22.44 -5.25 -2.10
CA GLY A 108 -21.77 -5.29 -0.81
C GLY A 108 -20.29 -5.71 -0.88
N LEU A 109 -19.93 -6.76 -1.60
CA LEU A 109 -18.55 -7.29 -1.60
C LEU A 109 -17.56 -6.31 -2.25
N GLU A 110 -17.94 -5.70 -3.37
CA GLU A 110 -17.11 -4.68 -4.03
C GLU A 110 -16.95 -3.43 -3.17
N LEU A 111 -18.03 -2.99 -2.50
CA LEU A 111 -17.98 -1.87 -1.54
C LEU A 111 -17.03 -2.18 -0.38
N TRP A 112 -17.08 -3.39 0.17
CA TRP A 112 -16.19 -3.80 1.27
C TRP A 112 -14.72 -3.87 0.82
N GLN A 113 -14.44 -4.42 -0.37
CA GLN A 113 -13.07 -4.47 -0.90
C GLN A 113 -12.50 -3.06 -1.14
N ASN A 114 -13.25 -2.19 -1.83
CA ASN A 114 -12.82 -0.83 -2.11
C ASN A 114 -12.66 -0.02 -0.82
N GLY A 115 -13.60 -0.17 0.12
CA GLY A 115 -13.52 0.44 1.44
C GLY A 115 -12.27 0.01 2.21
N ALA A 116 -11.95 -1.28 2.22
CA ALA A 116 -10.74 -1.80 2.86
C ALA A 116 -9.46 -1.23 2.25
N LEU A 117 -9.38 -1.11 0.92
CA LEU A 117 -8.24 -0.51 0.23
C LEU A 117 -8.08 0.98 0.54
N ILE A 118 -9.20 1.73 0.58
CA ILE A 118 -9.19 3.15 0.95
C ILE A 118 -8.69 3.34 2.39
N LEU A 119 -9.21 2.55 3.32
CA LEU A 119 -8.80 2.60 4.73
C LEU A 119 -7.31 2.26 4.90
N LEU A 120 -6.82 1.24 4.19
CA LEU A 120 -5.41 0.87 4.18
C LEU A 120 -4.53 2.00 3.60
N GLY A 121 -4.98 2.65 2.52
CA GLY A 121 -4.30 3.79 1.91
C GLY A 121 -4.23 5.01 2.83
N ILE A 122 -5.33 5.35 3.52
CA ILE A 122 -5.37 6.43 4.51
C ILE A 122 -4.43 6.12 5.67
N PHE A 123 -4.46 4.89 6.18
CA PHE A 123 -3.56 4.44 7.22
C PHE A 123 -2.09 4.60 6.80
N GLN A 124 -1.72 4.05 5.63
CA GLN A 124 -0.38 4.14 5.05
C GLN A 124 0.08 5.60 4.93
N MET A 125 -0.77 6.47 4.38
CA MET A 125 -0.49 7.89 4.25
C MET A 125 -0.23 8.55 5.61
N ALA A 126 -1.09 8.30 6.60
CA ALA A 126 -0.96 8.90 7.93
C ALA A 126 0.37 8.50 8.60
N VAL A 127 0.71 7.22 8.62
CA VAL A 127 1.94 6.76 9.27
C VAL A 127 3.19 7.17 8.49
N ALA A 128 3.14 7.25 7.16
CA ALA A 128 4.25 7.74 6.35
C ALA A 128 4.54 9.23 6.59
N ILE A 129 3.49 10.04 6.77
CA ILE A 129 3.65 11.45 7.16
C ILE A 129 4.27 11.55 8.57
N VAL A 130 3.82 10.74 9.52
CA VAL A 130 4.40 10.72 10.88
C VAL A 130 5.88 10.32 10.84
N ALA A 131 6.23 9.29 10.07
CA ALA A 131 7.61 8.86 9.87
C ALA A 131 8.47 9.97 9.24
N ALA A 132 7.95 10.64 8.20
CA ALA A 132 8.61 11.75 7.54
C ALA A 132 8.89 12.92 8.51
N VAL A 133 7.90 13.30 9.33
CA VAL A 133 8.04 14.37 10.33
C VAL A 133 9.10 14.00 11.38
N LYS A 134 9.13 12.74 11.83
CA LYS A 134 10.14 12.26 12.77
C LYS A 134 11.54 12.22 12.16
N ALA A 135 11.66 11.73 10.93
CA ALA A 135 12.93 11.71 10.21
C ALA A 135 13.49 13.13 10.01
N ASN A 136 12.62 14.12 9.75
CA ASN A 136 13.02 15.53 9.66
C ASN A 136 13.53 16.11 10.99
N LYS A 137 13.12 15.55 12.14
CA LYS A 137 13.68 15.86 13.47
C LYS A 137 14.97 15.08 13.77
N GLY A 138 15.33 14.09 12.94
CA GLY A 138 16.43 13.17 13.18
C GLY A 138 16.07 12.01 14.12
N GLU A 139 14.78 11.74 14.30
CA GLU A 139 14.28 10.62 15.11
C GLU A 139 13.94 9.45 14.22
N LEU A 140 14.44 8.26 14.57
CA LEU A 140 14.03 7.01 13.91
C LEU A 140 12.58 6.69 14.26
N TYR A 141 11.77 6.42 13.25
CA TYR A 141 10.41 5.91 13.42
C TYR A 141 10.35 4.41 13.17
N ARG A 142 9.50 3.69 13.91
CA ARG A 142 9.16 2.30 13.59
C ARG A 142 7.71 2.25 13.18
N TYR A 143 7.46 1.81 11.96
CA TYR A 143 6.10 1.67 11.47
C TYR A 143 5.37 0.53 12.20
N PRO A 144 4.09 0.73 12.54
CA PRO A 144 3.25 -0.36 13.00
C PRO A 144 3.00 -1.37 11.87
N LEU A 145 2.77 -2.64 12.24
CA LEU A 145 2.45 -3.73 11.32
C LEU A 145 3.55 -4.03 10.27
N THR A 146 4.78 -3.60 10.51
CA THR A 146 5.92 -3.86 9.62
C THR A 146 6.56 -5.21 9.89
N ILE A 147 6.71 -6.00 8.83
CA ILE A 147 7.54 -7.20 8.76
C ILE A 147 8.94 -6.81 8.30
N ARG A 148 9.97 -7.40 8.93
CA ARG A 148 11.39 -7.09 8.66
C ARG A 148 11.95 -8.00 7.57
N PHE A 149 11.81 -7.58 6.32
CA PHE A 149 12.36 -8.27 5.14
C PHE A 149 13.84 -7.93 4.90
N VAL A 150 14.18 -6.65 5.03
CA VAL A 150 15.53 -6.11 4.87
C VAL A 150 16.09 -5.78 6.26
N GLN A 151 17.25 -6.35 6.58
CA GLN A 151 18.00 -6.15 7.83
C GLN A 151 19.16 -5.18 7.62
#